data_AF-A0A2D8JBR5-F1
#
_entry.id   AF-A0A2D8JBR5-F1
#
_cell.length_a   1.000
_cell.length_b   1.000
_cell.length_c   1.000
_cell.angle_alpha   90.00
_cell.angle_beta   90.00
_cell.angle_gamma   90.00
#
_symmetry.space_group_name_H-M   'P 1'
#
loop_
_entity.id
_entity.type
_entity.pdbx_description
1 polymer ?
#
loop_
_entity_poly.entity_id
_entity_poly.type
_entity_poly.pdbx_seq_one_letter_code
_entity_poly.pdbx_strand_id
1 'polypeptide(L)'
;MKYLKQFSSFLLFFISYSIFGQEIVVIDIISQFPLEGVAIYNKAKNISTITNKDGKADLSLFSEGDLINIQFIGFEKRTIKISSKELSSNFKLGLKPKDQSLEEVILSVARNPSKRKQIAEKVNIISSEDIIAQRPSSGADLVGLSPGVRIQKSQGGGGSPVIRGFEANRILLVIDGIRLNNAIYRSGHLQNAITIHPNTIERVEVVFGSSSVGYGSDALGGVIHYYTRSPLINSEEKIKTQVSSDFSSANQAIINSISSELSFEKWASLTSINFSNFGDVKIGSNRRHGYPEWGLTPFYSLNSRNNYSAIPSVNENPLIQKNTGYNQIDFLQKFLIQLGFKSQLLLNFQYSNSSDISRYDKLIEENNGTLRYAEWFYGPQKRFLFSPQLKVFPKKKFLNSGKIIFAFQNLKESRNFRSFNSLTRNTQREKVSALSLNSDFEFKLNEKHSFSYGFEGVYNDISSFAFKNDLILEQNLIIGLSPILPIPTRYPSNGSSYGTLAAYTNWIWDYSQK
;
A
#
# COMPACT_ATOMS: atom_id res chain seq x y z
N MET A 1 -45.60 2.29 -90.90
CA MET A 1 -44.34 1.53 -91.06
C MET A 1 -43.93 1.04 -89.67
N LYS A 2 -44.24 -0.21 -89.30
CA LYS A 2 -43.39 -1.41 -89.45
C LYS A 2 -42.07 -1.34 -88.65
N TYR A 3 -42.07 -2.07 -87.51
CA TYR A 3 -40.99 -2.84 -86.86
C TYR A 3 -39.70 -2.12 -86.40
N LEU A 4 -39.33 -2.23 -85.11
CA LEU A 4 -38.31 -3.18 -84.61
C LEU A 4 -38.03 -3.05 -83.08
N LYS A 5 -38.12 -4.20 -82.39
CA LYS A 5 -37.31 -4.74 -81.26
C LYS A 5 -37.28 -3.98 -79.92
N GLN A 6 -37.98 -4.45 -78.87
CA GLN A 6 -37.62 -5.57 -77.97
C GLN A 6 -36.19 -5.52 -77.41
N PHE A 7 -36.05 -4.93 -76.21
CA PHE A 7 -35.10 -5.37 -75.18
C PHE A 7 -35.74 -5.08 -73.81
N SER A 8 -36.36 -6.11 -73.22
CA SER A 8 -36.89 -6.04 -71.85
C SER A 8 -35.75 -6.43 -70.91
N SER A 9 -35.21 -5.46 -70.18
CA SER A 9 -34.26 -5.71 -69.08
C SER A 9 -35.04 -6.09 -67.83
N PHE A 10 -34.82 -7.32 -67.37
CA PHE A 10 -35.43 -7.90 -66.19
C PHE A 10 -34.70 -7.36 -64.94
N LEU A 11 -35.25 -6.34 -64.29
CA LEU A 11 -34.74 -5.82 -63.02
C LEU A 11 -35.39 -6.60 -61.86
N LEU A 12 -34.68 -7.61 -61.37
CA LEU A 12 -35.06 -8.41 -60.20
C LEU A 12 -34.79 -7.61 -58.92
N PHE A 13 -35.85 -7.03 -58.34
CA PHE A 13 -35.79 -6.37 -57.03
C PHE A 13 -35.72 -7.44 -55.93
N PHE A 14 -34.52 -7.66 -55.37
CA PHE A 14 -34.37 -8.38 -54.11
C PHE A 14 -34.86 -7.48 -52.97
N ILE A 15 -36.12 -7.65 -52.56
CA ILE A 15 -36.64 -7.10 -51.31
C ILE A 15 -36.12 -7.99 -50.18
N SER A 16 -35.09 -7.52 -49.49
CA SER A 16 -34.65 -8.07 -48.22
C SER A 16 -35.67 -7.68 -47.14
N TYR A 17 -36.50 -8.63 -46.73
CA TYR A 17 -37.29 -8.49 -45.52
C TYR A 17 -36.34 -8.40 -44.32
N SER A 18 -36.17 -7.20 -43.79
CA SER A 18 -35.57 -7.02 -42.47
C SER A 18 -36.59 -7.51 -41.44
N ILE A 19 -36.41 -8.75 -40.98
CA ILE A 19 -37.10 -9.25 -39.79
C ILE A 19 -36.54 -8.44 -38.62
N PHE A 20 -37.30 -7.48 -38.12
CA PHE A 20 -36.94 -6.76 -36.90
C PHE A 20 -37.08 -7.74 -35.73
N GLY A 21 -35.96 -8.27 -35.27
CA GLY A 21 -35.85 -8.97 -33.99
C GLY A 21 -36.17 -8.02 -32.83
N GLN A 22 -36.66 -8.57 -31.74
CA GLN A 22 -37.09 -7.81 -30.57
C GLN A 22 -35.86 -7.50 -29.73
N GLU A 23 -35.19 -6.39 -30.01
CA GLU A 23 -33.92 -6.01 -29.36
C GLU A 23 -34.15 -5.07 -28.17
N ILE A 24 -33.45 -5.35 -27.05
CA ILE A 24 -33.27 -4.40 -25.94
C ILE A 24 -31.93 -3.71 -26.07
N VAL A 25 -31.88 -2.40 -25.78
CA VAL A 25 -30.62 -1.66 -25.64
C VAL A 25 -30.41 -1.30 -24.17
N VAL A 26 -29.36 -1.82 -23.56
CA VAL A 26 -29.01 -1.51 -22.16
C VAL A 26 -27.94 -0.43 -22.12
N ILE A 27 -28.21 0.64 -21.38
CA ILE A 27 -27.32 1.80 -21.25
C ILE A 27 -27.04 2.10 -19.77
N ASP A 28 -25.93 2.76 -19.49
CA ASP A 28 -25.73 3.44 -18.22
C ASP A 28 -26.63 4.68 -18.16
N ILE A 29 -27.44 4.80 -17.10
CA ILE A 29 -28.34 5.94 -16.94
C ILE A 29 -27.59 7.26 -16.70
N ILE A 30 -26.36 7.22 -16.18
CA ILE A 30 -25.54 8.41 -15.91
C ILE A 30 -24.83 8.86 -17.19
N SER A 31 -23.97 8.00 -17.74
CA SER A 31 -23.14 8.36 -18.89
C SER A 31 -23.84 8.26 -20.24
N GLN A 32 -25.01 7.60 -20.30
CA GLN A 32 -25.76 7.28 -21.52
C GLN A 32 -25.01 6.34 -22.50
N PHE A 33 -23.88 5.74 -22.08
CA PHE A 33 -23.14 4.78 -22.90
C PHE A 33 -23.82 3.40 -22.94
N PRO A 34 -23.75 2.70 -24.09
CA PRO A 34 -24.20 1.32 -24.19
C PRO A 34 -23.33 0.38 -23.36
N LEU A 35 -23.97 -0.57 -22.67
CA LEU A 35 -23.29 -1.53 -21.79
C LEU A 35 -23.15 -2.89 -22.48
N GLU A 36 -21.92 -3.27 -22.85
CA GLU A 36 -21.58 -4.60 -23.35
C GLU A 36 -21.45 -5.61 -22.21
N GLY A 37 -21.93 -6.85 -22.40
CA GLY A 37 -21.74 -7.92 -21.43
C GLY A 37 -22.78 -7.97 -20.30
N VAL A 38 -23.89 -7.23 -20.40
CA VAL A 38 -25.00 -7.27 -19.45
C VAL A 38 -25.72 -8.60 -19.59
N ALA A 39 -25.80 -9.36 -18.50
CA ALA A 39 -26.52 -10.64 -18.47
C ALA A 39 -28.03 -10.40 -18.26
N ILE A 40 -28.85 -10.92 -19.16
CA ILE A 40 -30.31 -10.90 -19.08
C ILE A 40 -30.81 -12.34 -18.96
N TYR A 41 -31.53 -12.67 -17.89
CA TYR A 41 -31.95 -14.05 -17.63
C TYR A 41 -33.25 -14.14 -16.84
N ASN A 42 -34.03 -15.20 -17.08
CA ASN A 42 -35.26 -15.44 -16.32
C ASN A 42 -34.98 -15.97 -14.91
N LYS A 43 -35.98 -16.03 -14.03
CA LYS A 43 -35.78 -16.45 -12.62
C LYS A 43 -35.12 -17.83 -12.48
N ALA A 44 -35.43 -18.78 -13.37
CA ALA A 44 -34.88 -20.13 -13.37
C ALA A 44 -33.47 -20.24 -13.99
N LYS A 45 -32.97 -19.18 -14.65
CA LYS A 45 -31.69 -19.14 -15.38
C LYS A 45 -31.52 -20.19 -16.49
N ASN A 46 -32.62 -20.78 -16.96
CA ASN A 46 -32.60 -21.69 -18.10
C ASN A 46 -32.66 -20.93 -19.44
N ILE A 47 -33.10 -19.67 -19.42
CA ILE A 47 -33.14 -18.79 -20.57
C ILE A 47 -32.30 -17.55 -20.24
N SER A 48 -31.30 -17.27 -21.06
CA SER A 48 -30.42 -16.13 -20.89
C SER A 48 -29.83 -15.62 -22.20
N THR A 49 -29.56 -14.32 -22.25
CA THR A 49 -28.83 -13.63 -23.32
C THR A 49 -27.86 -12.62 -22.71
N ILE A 50 -26.96 -12.07 -23.53
CA ILE A 50 -25.95 -11.08 -23.13
C ILE A 50 -25.92 -9.95 -24.15
N THR A 51 -25.74 -8.71 -23.69
CA THR A 51 -25.60 -7.56 -24.60
C THR A 51 -24.27 -7.54 -25.35
N ASN A 52 -24.30 -7.12 -26.61
CA ASN A 52 -23.11 -6.92 -27.46
C ASN A 52 -22.45 -5.54 -27.24
N LYS A 53 -21.44 -5.21 -28.05
CA LYS A 53 -20.69 -3.93 -28.02
C LYS A 53 -21.55 -2.67 -28.09
N ASP A 54 -22.71 -2.76 -28.74
CA ASP A 54 -23.66 -1.65 -28.88
C ASP A 54 -24.72 -1.66 -27.78
N GLY A 55 -24.55 -2.48 -26.74
CA GLY A 55 -25.49 -2.63 -25.63
C GLY A 55 -26.77 -3.39 -26.00
N LYS A 56 -26.80 -4.06 -27.16
CA LYS A 56 -27.99 -4.73 -27.69
C LYS A 56 -28.06 -6.21 -27.31
N ALA A 57 -29.24 -6.69 -26.94
CA ALA A 57 -29.52 -8.12 -26.75
C ALA A 57 -30.87 -8.51 -27.36
N ASP A 58 -30.97 -9.75 -27.85
CA ASP A 58 -32.22 -10.31 -28.38
C ASP A 58 -33.12 -10.83 -27.24
N LEU A 59 -34.36 -10.34 -27.18
CA LEU A 59 -35.39 -10.74 -26.23
C LEU A 59 -36.34 -11.82 -26.75
N SER A 60 -36.18 -12.30 -28.00
CA SER A 60 -37.04 -13.33 -28.61
C SER A 60 -37.17 -14.63 -27.78
N LEU A 61 -36.19 -14.89 -26.91
CA LEU A 61 -36.17 -16.04 -26.01
C LEU A 61 -37.13 -15.94 -24.82
N PHE A 62 -37.71 -14.75 -24.56
CA PHE A 62 -38.58 -14.50 -23.40
C PHE A 62 -40.03 -14.25 -23.84
N SER A 63 -40.99 -14.63 -22.98
CA SER A 63 -42.43 -14.49 -23.27
C SER A 63 -43.05 -13.29 -22.55
N GLU A 64 -44.19 -12.80 -23.06
CA GLU A 64 -44.97 -11.77 -22.37
C GLU A 64 -45.37 -12.25 -20.97
N GLY A 65 -45.11 -11.41 -19.96
CA GLY A 65 -45.35 -11.71 -18.56
C GLY A 65 -44.14 -12.26 -17.80
N ASP A 66 -43.04 -12.61 -18.48
CA ASP A 66 -41.83 -13.11 -17.84
C ASP A 66 -41.16 -12.06 -16.95
N LEU A 67 -40.65 -12.51 -15.79
CA LEU A 67 -39.77 -11.71 -14.94
C LEU A 67 -38.31 -11.96 -15.33
N ILE A 68 -37.71 -10.99 -15.99
CA ILE A 68 -36.29 -11.04 -16.39
C ILE A 68 -35.43 -10.22 -15.45
N ASN A 69 -34.27 -10.77 -15.12
CA ASN A 69 -33.23 -10.15 -14.33
C ASN A 69 -32.14 -9.63 -15.26
N ILE A 70 -31.77 -8.38 -15.06
CA ILE A 70 -30.75 -7.68 -15.84
C ILE A 70 -29.64 -7.33 -14.87
N GLN A 71 -28.44 -7.85 -15.13
CA GLN A 71 -27.32 -7.78 -14.21
C GLN A 71 -26.02 -7.45 -14.95
N PHE A 72 -25.33 -6.44 -14.44
CA PHE A 72 -24.01 -6.05 -14.88
C PHE A 72 -23.11 -5.73 -13.68
N ILE A 73 -21.81 -6.01 -13.79
CA ILE A 73 -20.89 -5.78 -12.68
C ILE A 73 -20.75 -4.27 -12.43
N GLY A 74 -20.88 -3.84 -11.17
CA GLY A 74 -20.83 -2.41 -10.81
C GLY A 74 -22.17 -1.66 -10.89
N PHE A 75 -23.25 -2.31 -11.33
CA PHE A 75 -24.57 -1.71 -11.47
C PHE A 75 -25.61 -2.36 -10.56
N GLU A 76 -26.69 -1.64 -10.24
CA GLU A 76 -27.82 -2.20 -9.51
C GLU A 76 -28.52 -3.27 -10.35
N LYS A 77 -28.78 -4.44 -9.74
CA LYS A 77 -29.55 -5.50 -10.39
C LYS A 77 -30.99 -5.01 -10.57
N ARG A 78 -31.50 -5.07 -11.80
CA ARG A 78 -32.87 -4.67 -12.13
C ARG A 78 -33.70 -5.90 -12.52
N THR A 79 -34.93 -5.97 -12.04
CA THR A 79 -35.90 -6.98 -12.46
C THR A 79 -37.08 -6.27 -13.11
N ILE A 80 -37.43 -6.68 -14.32
CA ILE A 80 -38.59 -6.14 -15.05
C ILE A 80 -39.53 -7.27 -15.45
N LYS A 81 -40.82 -6.96 -15.53
CA LYS A 81 -41.82 -7.85 -16.14
C LYS A 81 -41.95 -7.45 -17.59
N ILE A 82 -41.75 -8.39 -18.51
CA ILE A 82 -41.88 -8.13 -19.94
C ILE A 82 -43.37 -7.91 -20.28
N SER A 83 -43.68 -6.81 -20.97
CA SER A 83 -44.97 -6.51 -21.57
C SER A 83 -44.88 -6.48 -23.10
N SER A 84 -46.03 -6.59 -23.76
CA SER A 84 -46.18 -6.44 -25.22
C SER A 84 -45.52 -5.18 -25.79
N LYS A 85 -45.43 -4.08 -25.02
CA LYS A 85 -44.77 -2.83 -25.44
C LYS A 85 -43.24 -2.94 -25.51
N GLU A 86 -42.63 -3.68 -24.58
CA GLU A 86 -41.18 -3.94 -24.61
C GLU A 86 -40.80 -4.98 -25.67
N LEU A 87 -41.73 -5.86 -26.05
CA LEU A 87 -41.54 -6.85 -27.11
C LEU A 87 -41.79 -6.28 -28.52
N SER A 88 -42.50 -5.15 -28.66
CA SER A 88 -42.88 -4.58 -29.96
C SER A 88 -42.01 -3.40 -30.41
N SER A 89 -41.06 -2.93 -29.58
CA SER A 89 -40.22 -1.76 -29.89
C SER A 89 -38.80 -1.91 -29.34
N ASN A 90 -37.81 -1.26 -29.96
CA ASN A 90 -36.44 -1.18 -29.46
C ASN A 90 -36.41 -0.45 -28.11
N PHE A 91 -36.63 -1.19 -27.02
CA PHE A 91 -36.75 -0.64 -25.69
C PHE A 91 -35.36 -0.34 -25.13
N LYS A 92 -35.17 0.92 -24.70
CA LYS A 92 -33.95 1.35 -24.01
C LYS A 92 -34.14 1.19 -22.51
N LEU A 93 -33.25 0.43 -21.86
CA LEU A 93 -33.24 0.24 -20.42
C LEU A 93 -31.96 0.82 -19.81
N GLY A 94 -32.13 1.83 -18.94
CA GLY A 94 -31.05 2.36 -18.13
C GLY A 94 -30.76 1.46 -16.92
N LEU A 95 -29.50 1.06 -16.74
CA LEU A 95 -29.00 0.55 -15.47
C LEU A 95 -28.36 1.70 -14.68
N LYS A 96 -28.67 1.75 -13.39
CA LYS A 96 -28.04 2.70 -12.48
C LYS A 96 -26.73 2.10 -11.97
N PRO A 97 -25.59 2.82 -12.06
CA PRO A 97 -24.39 2.45 -11.33
C PRO A 97 -24.75 2.27 -9.85
N LYS A 98 -24.21 1.24 -9.23
CA LYS A 98 -24.51 0.97 -7.82
C LYS A 98 -23.95 2.12 -6.99
N ASP A 99 -24.82 2.98 -6.46
CA ASP A 99 -24.43 4.06 -5.54
C ASP A 99 -23.74 3.43 -4.34
N GLN A 100 -22.43 3.59 -4.31
CA GLN A 100 -21.57 3.07 -3.28
C GLN A 100 -21.59 4.05 -2.09
N SER A 101 -22.62 3.95 -1.25
CA SER A 101 -22.28 3.94 0.19
C SER A 101 -21.58 2.60 0.44
N LEU A 102 -20.30 2.53 0.08
CA LEU A 102 -19.47 1.36 0.35
C LEU A 102 -19.54 1.13 1.85
N GLU A 103 -20.22 0.06 2.28
CA GLU A 103 -19.94 -0.50 3.59
C GLU A 103 -18.44 -0.75 3.63
N GLU A 104 -17.77 -0.09 4.57
CA GLU A 104 -16.32 -0.12 4.71
C GLU A 104 -15.82 -1.57 4.75
N VAL A 105 -15.03 -1.93 3.73
CA VAL A 105 -14.45 -3.27 3.57
C VAL A 105 -13.08 -3.27 4.23
N ILE A 106 -12.95 -4.08 5.28
CA ILE A 106 -11.71 -4.28 6.01
C ILE A 106 -11.07 -5.57 5.49
N LEU A 107 -9.80 -5.49 5.11
CA LEU A 107 -9.04 -6.63 4.60
C LEU A 107 -8.08 -7.20 5.64
N SER A 108 -7.74 -6.44 6.67
CA SER A 108 -6.69 -6.80 7.64
C SER A 108 -7.10 -7.96 8.57
N VAL A 109 -8.24 -7.89 9.23
CA VAL A 109 -8.61 -8.84 10.32
C VAL A 109 -8.71 -10.29 9.85
N ALA A 110 -9.48 -10.58 8.80
CA ALA A 110 -9.63 -11.93 8.26
C ALA A 110 -8.63 -12.27 7.14
N ARG A 111 -7.71 -11.34 6.82
CA ARG A 111 -6.94 -11.32 5.57
C ARG A 111 -7.79 -11.43 4.29
N ASN A 112 -9.10 -11.12 4.40
CA ASN A 112 -10.11 -11.18 3.35
C ASN A 112 -11.16 -10.06 3.50
N PRO A 113 -11.85 -9.68 2.39
CA PRO A 113 -12.91 -8.67 2.40
C PRO A 113 -14.02 -8.98 3.39
N SER A 114 -14.01 -8.27 4.51
CA SER A 114 -15.01 -8.36 5.57
C SER A 114 -15.68 -7.02 5.77
N LYS A 115 -17.00 -7.01 5.97
CA LYS A 115 -17.72 -5.77 6.28
C LYS A 115 -17.39 -5.34 7.69
N ARG A 116 -17.39 -4.02 7.95
CA ARG A 116 -17.24 -3.47 9.31
C ARG A 116 -18.11 -4.15 10.37
N LYS A 117 -19.37 -4.45 10.03
CA LYS A 117 -20.34 -5.09 10.94
C LYS A 117 -20.00 -6.54 11.31
N GLN A 118 -19.10 -7.18 10.57
CA GLN A 118 -18.73 -8.60 10.75
C GLN A 118 -17.43 -8.76 11.56
N ILE A 119 -16.79 -7.66 11.95
CA ILE A 119 -15.50 -7.65 12.65
C ILE A 119 -15.73 -7.24 14.10
N ALA A 120 -15.17 -8.00 15.03
CA ALA A 120 -15.25 -7.72 16.46
C ALA A 120 -14.16 -6.73 16.91
N GLU A 121 -13.04 -6.71 16.20
CA GLU A 121 -11.88 -5.88 16.47
C GLU A 121 -12.15 -4.41 16.11
N LYS A 122 -11.63 -3.49 16.91
CA LYS A 122 -11.60 -2.08 16.53
C LYS A 122 -10.58 -1.92 15.41
N VAL A 123 -11.04 -1.59 14.21
CA VAL A 123 -10.17 -1.16 13.10
C VAL A 123 -10.39 0.33 12.86
N ASN A 124 -9.37 1.05 12.41
CA ASN A 124 -9.54 2.38 11.85
C ASN A 124 -8.95 2.39 10.45
N ILE A 125 -9.62 3.03 9.50
CA ILE A 125 -9.12 3.17 8.13
C ILE A 125 -8.74 4.63 7.93
N ILE A 126 -7.54 4.84 7.38
CA ILE A 126 -7.11 6.11 6.82
C ILE A 126 -7.30 5.97 5.31
N SER A 127 -8.26 6.70 4.75
CA SER A 127 -8.65 6.56 3.34
C SER A 127 -7.72 7.34 2.40
N SER A 128 -7.84 7.10 1.09
CA SER A 128 -7.08 7.86 0.08
C SER A 128 -7.38 9.36 0.18
N GLU A 129 -8.63 9.71 0.46
CA GLU A 129 -9.09 11.08 0.66
C GLU A 129 -8.42 11.74 1.88
N ASP A 130 -8.32 11.03 3.00
CA ASP A 130 -7.61 11.52 4.20
C ASP A 130 -6.13 11.77 3.89
N ILE A 131 -5.49 10.87 3.13
CA ILE A 131 -4.07 10.98 2.74
C ILE A 131 -3.86 12.20 1.86
N ILE A 132 -4.73 12.41 0.87
CA ILE A 132 -4.67 13.55 -0.05
C ILE A 132 -4.94 14.86 0.68
N ALA A 133 -5.88 14.86 1.64
CA ALA A 133 -6.25 16.05 2.40
C ALA A 133 -5.16 16.45 3.42
N GLN A 134 -4.59 15.49 4.14
CA GLN A 134 -3.65 15.76 5.23
C GLN A 134 -2.19 15.82 4.78
N ARG A 135 -1.85 15.30 3.60
CA ARG A 135 -0.50 15.30 3.01
C ARG A 135 0.60 14.92 4.01
N PRO A 136 0.51 13.73 4.66
CA PRO A 136 1.53 13.32 5.62
C PRO A 136 2.90 13.21 4.92
N SER A 137 3.95 13.68 5.60
CA SER A 137 5.29 13.78 4.99
C SER A 137 6.07 12.46 4.99
N SER A 138 5.64 11.46 5.78
CA SER A 138 6.29 10.15 5.87
C SER A 138 5.28 9.04 6.13
N GLY A 139 5.64 7.80 5.83
CA GLY A 139 4.79 6.64 6.13
C GLY A 139 4.56 6.41 7.63
N ALA A 140 5.38 6.98 8.51
CA ALA A 140 5.11 7.00 9.95
C ALA A 140 4.07 8.07 10.31
N ASP A 141 4.19 9.29 9.79
CA ASP A 141 3.22 10.37 10.00
C ASP A 141 1.84 10.03 9.47
N LEU A 142 1.80 9.29 8.35
CA LEU A 142 0.58 8.75 7.77
C LEU A 142 -0.23 7.93 8.77
N VAL A 143 0.40 7.03 9.53
CA VAL A 143 -0.32 6.23 10.54
C VAL A 143 -0.77 7.09 11.71
N GLY A 144 -0.06 8.18 11.99
CA GLY A 144 -0.41 9.15 13.03
C GLY A 144 -1.76 9.84 12.80
N LEU A 145 -2.31 9.78 11.58
CA LEU A 145 -3.67 10.25 11.28
C LEU A 145 -4.75 9.39 11.95
N SER A 146 -4.44 8.14 12.31
CA SER A 146 -5.38 7.23 12.95
C SER A 146 -5.57 7.58 14.43
N PRO A 147 -6.80 7.85 14.91
CA PRO A 147 -7.04 8.15 16.32
C PRO A 147 -6.60 7.01 17.24
N GLY A 148 -5.84 7.34 18.28
CA GLY A 148 -5.31 6.36 19.23
C GLY A 148 -3.97 5.75 18.83
N VAL A 149 -3.38 6.19 17.71
CA VAL A 149 -1.99 5.96 17.36
C VAL A 149 -1.17 7.20 17.75
N ARG A 150 -0.04 7.00 18.43
CA ARG A 150 0.98 8.05 18.59
C ARG A 150 2.24 7.67 17.83
N ILE A 151 2.93 8.65 17.26
CA ILE A 151 4.22 8.43 16.61
C ILE A 151 5.32 8.92 17.53
N GLN A 152 6.20 8.03 17.95
CA GLN A 152 7.39 8.40 18.70
C GLN A 152 8.58 8.58 17.75
N LYS A 153 9.16 9.79 17.76
CA LYS A 153 10.29 10.16 16.91
C LYS A 153 11.52 10.47 17.77
N SER A 154 12.63 9.79 17.49
CA SER A 154 13.95 10.10 18.04
C SER A 154 14.87 10.82 17.02
N GLN A 155 14.37 11.04 15.81
CA GLN A 155 15.10 11.56 14.65
C GLN A 155 14.11 12.10 13.61
N GLY A 156 14.57 12.97 12.69
CA GLY A 156 13.74 13.51 11.61
C GLY A 156 13.22 12.44 10.66
N GLY A 157 14.11 11.52 10.23
CA GLY A 157 13.77 10.34 9.41
C GLY A 157 13.39 9.13 10.25
N GLY A 158 12.49 9.28 11.20
CA GLY A 158 12.08 8.21 12.10
C GLY A 158 10.62 8.35 12.50
N GLY A 159 10.09 7.29 13.10
CA GLY A 159 8.73 7.30 13.60
C GLY A 159 8.26 5.89 13.91
N SER A 160 8.20 5.58 15.20
CA SER A 160 7.64 4.33 15.68
C SER A 160 6.19 4.57 16.07
N PRO A 161 5.24 3.89 15.43
CA PRO A 161 3.88 3.86 15.93
C PRO A 161 3.82 3.29 17.34
N VAL A 162 2.90 3.81 18.13
CA VAL A 162 2.58 3.39 19.49
C VAL A 162 1.06 3.24 19.57
N ILE A 163 0.60 2.03 19.88
CA ILE A 163 -0.82 1.68 19.96
C ILE A 163 -1.08 1.18 21.38
N ARG A 164 -1.90 1.92 22.15
CA ARG A 164 -2.27 1.56 23.54
C ARG A 164 -1.06 1.22 24.44
N GLY A 165 0.05 1.93 24.26
CA GLY A 165 1.28 1.73 25.03
C GLY A 165 2.21 0.62 24.50
N PHE A 166 1.76 -0.20 23.54
CA PHE A 166 2.65 -1.09 22.81
C PHE A 166 3.41 -0.29 21.76
N GLU A 167 4.67 -0.63 21.58
CA GLU A 167 5.53 -0.07 20.54
C GLU A 167 6.45 -1.15 19.98
N ALA A 168 7.21 -0.76 18.96
CA ALA A 168 8.33 -1.54 18.47
C ALA A 168 7.92 -2.92 17.93
N ASN A 169 8.68 -3.97 18.20
CA ASN A 169 8.39 -5.34 17.73
C ASN A 169 7.05 -5.93 18.22
N ARG A 170 6.26 -5.19 19.02
CA ARG A 170 4.92 -5.57 19.47
C ARG A 170 3.80 -4.96 18.62
N ILE A 171 4.15 -4.15 17.61
CA ILE A 171 3.23 -3.72 16.56
C ILE A 171 3.70 -4.30 15.24
N LEU A 172 2.81 -4.98 14.54
CA LEU A 172 3.12 -5.52 13.24
C LEU A 172 2.88 -4.50 12.13
N LEU A 173 3.91 -4.22 11.34
CA LEU A 173 3.79 -3.48 10.09
C LEU A 173 3.66 -4.45 8.92
N VAL A 174 2.65 -4.24 8.08
CA VAL A 174 2.36 -5.05 6.89
C VAL A 174 2.18 -4.14 5.69
N ILE A 175 2.75 -4.50 4.54
CA ILE A 175 2.51 -3.82 3.26
C ILE A 175 2.00 -4.83 2.23
N ASP A 176 0.82 -4.60 1.66
CA ASP A 176 0.21 -5.51 0.67
C ASP A 176 0.17 -7.01 1.11
N GLY A 177 -0.01 -7.27 2.40
CA GLY A 177 0.00 -8.63 2.98
C GLY A 177 1.39 -9.19 3.30
N ILE A 178 2.44 -8.38 3.20
CA ILE A 178 3.83 -8.77 3.46
C ILE A 178 4.30 -8.13 4.77
N ARG A 179 4.77 -8.96 5.70
CA ARG A 179 5.35 -8.51 6.96
C ARG A 179 6.62 -7.68 6.73
N LEU A 180 6.72 -6.52 7.37
CA LEU A 180 7.93 -5.70 7.39
C LEU A 180 8.78 -5.92 8.64
N ASN A 181 8.18 -6.43 9.72
CA ASN A 181 8.91 -6.83 10.93
C ASN A 181 9.86 -7.99 10.58
N ASN A 182 11.11 -7.90 11.01
CA ASN A 182 12.12 -8.90 10.70
C ASN A 182 13.00 -9.15 11.93
N ALA A 183 13.92 -10.09 11.83
CA ALA A 183 14.67 -10.58 12.98
C ALA A 183 15.59 -9.53 13.66
N ILE A 184 15.88 -8.39 13.03
CA ILE A 184 16.65 -7.31 13.67
C ILE A 184 15.77 -6.26 14.37
N TYR A 185 14.44 -6.45 14.34
CA TYR A 185 13.47 -5.59 15.00
C TYR A 185 13.52 -5.83 16.51
N ARG A 186 13.59 -4.74 17.27
CA ARG A 186 13.83 -4.72 18.71
C ARG A 186 12.72 -3.97 19.42
N SER A 187 12.79 -3.93 20.75
CA SER A 187 11.95 -3.10 21.63
C SER A 187 12.32 -1.60 21.60
N GLY A 188 12.75 -1.07 20.45
CA GLY A 188 13.07 0.35 20.28
C GLY A 188 12.48 0.89 18.97
N HIS A 189 12.51 2.22 18.78
CA HIS A 189 11.77 2.87 17.69
C HIS A 189 12.06 2.28 16.30
N LEU A 190 10.99 1.82 15.63
CA LEU A 190 11.05 1.15 14.33
C LEU A 190 11.23 2.14 13.19
N GLN A 191 11.95 1.71 12.17
CA GLN A 191 12.32 2.56 11.04
C GLN A 191 11.61 2.17 9.74
N ASN A 192 11.08 0.96 9.55
CA ASN A 192 10.53 0.58 8.23
C ASN A 192 9.29 1.38 7.83
N ALA A 193 8.55 1.97 8.78
CA ALA A 193 7.44 2.87 8.44
C ALA A 193 7.90 4.07 7.59
N ILE A 194 9.16 4.53 7.73
CA ILE A 194 9.70 5.63 6.92
C ILE A 194 9.99 5.19 5.48
N THR A 195 10.22 3.89 5.24
CA THR A 195 10.53 3.34 3.91
C THR A 195 9.28 3.17 3.03
N ILE A 196 8.15 3.68 3.50
CA ILE A 196 6.85 3.66 2.83
C ILE A 196 6.48 5.09 2.53
N HIS A 197 6.41 5.44 1.25
CA HIS A 197 6.06 6.80 0.85
C HIS A 197 4.53 6.98 0.79
N PRO A 198 3.95 8.00 1.44
CA PRO A 198 2.50 8.18 1.49
C PRO A 198 1.80 8.27 0.14
N ASN A 199 2.43 8.90 -0.87
CA ASN A 199 1.88 8.96 -2.23
C ASN A 199 1.75 7.58 -2.93
N THR A 200 2.37 6.53 -2.40
CA THR A 200 2.19 5.16 -2.94
C THR A 200 1.02 4.43 -2.29
N ILE A 201 0.41 5.00 -1.25
CA ILE A 201 -0.61 4.35 -0.43
C ILE A 201 -2.01 4.70 -0.93
N GLU A 202 -2.85 3.67 -1.05
CA GLU A 202 -4.27 3.78 -1.31
C GLU A 202 -5.05 3.95 0.00
N ARG A 203 -4.69 3.17 1.02
CA ARG A 203 -5.24 3.29 2.36
C ARG A 203 -4.35 2.62 3.40
N VAL A 204 -4.58 2.95 4.67
CA VAL A 204 -3.99 2.25 5.81
C VAL A 204 -5.09 1.72 6.70
N GLU A 205 -5.03 0.44 7.06
CA GLU A 205 -5.90 -0.15 8.08
C GLU A 205 -5.11 -0.34 9.38
N VAL A 206 -5.61 0.20 10.49
CA VAL A 206 -5.02 0.07 11.82
C VAL A 206 -5.94 -0.81 12.66
N VAL A 207 -5.53 -2.05 12.93
CA VAL A 207 -6.22 -2.99 13.81
C VAL A 207 -5.69 -2.82 15.23
N PHE A 208 -6.58 -2.49 16.16
CA PHE A 208 -6.23 -2.24 17.56
C PHE A 208 -6.36 -3.51 18.40
N GLY A 209 -5.32 -3.80 19.19
CA GLY A 209 -5.30 -4.96 20.08
C GLY A 209 -4.75 -6.21 19.42
N SER A 210 -4.77 -7.31 20.16
CA SER A 210 -4.13 -8.56 19.76
C SER A 210 -4.74 -9.12 18.48
N SER A 211 -3.96 -9.13 17.40
CA SER A 211 -4.36 -9.75 16.11
C SER A 211 -3.50 -10.99 15.80
N SER A 212 -2.91 -11.59 16.84
CA SER A 212 -1.93 -12.67 16.69
C SER A 212 -2.47 -13.95 16.06
N VAL A 213 -3.79 -14.18 16.07
CA VAL A 213 -4.40 -15.32 15.38
C VAL A 213 -4.17 -15.24 13.87
N GLY A 214 -4.40 -14.08 13.26
CA GLY A 214 -4.19 -13.87 11.83
C GLY A 214 -2.77 -13.45 11.46
N TYR A 215 -1.99 -12.93 12.41
CA TYR A 215 -0.73 -12.23 12.11
C TYR A 215 0.47 -12.66 12.97
N GLY A 216 0.34 -13.67 13.82
CA GLY A 216 1.44 -14.18 14.65
C GLY A 216 1.85 -13.27 15.83
N SER A 217 2.95 -13.62 16.48
CA SER A 217 3.39 -13.05 17.78
C SER A 217 3.65 -11.54 17.76
N ASP A 218 4.08 -10.98 16.63
CA ASP A 218 4.43 -9.55 16.56
C ASP A 218 3.20 -8.62 16.57
N ALA A 219 1.99 -9.16 16.40
CA ALA A 219 0.73 -8.42 16.37
C ALA A 219 0.06 -8.29 17.75
N LEU A 220 0.86 -8.26 18.83
CA LEU A 220 0.35 -8.21 20.22
C LEU A 220 -0.39 -6.90 20.52
N GLY A 221 0.19 -5.76 20.14
CA GLY A 221 -0.39 -4.43 20.35
C GLY A 221 -1.35 -3.99 19.24
N GLY A 222 -1.20 -4.56 18.05
CA GLY A 222 -1.99 -4.23 16.87
C GLY A 222 -1.26 -4.50 15.58
N VAL A 223 -1.96 -4.24 14.48
CA VAL A 223 -1.46 -4.36 13.10
C VAL A 223 -1.69 -3.05 12.38
N ILE A 224 -0.67 -2.58 11.69
CA ILE A 224 -0.77 -1.47 10.74
C ILE A 224 -0.54 -2.07 9.36
N HIS A 225 -1.59 -2.07 8.54
CA HIS A 225 -1.54 -2.61 7.20
C HIS A 225 -1.63 -1.48 6.17
N TYR A 226 -0.53 -1.25 5.46
CA TYR A 226 -0.45 -0.35 4.32
C TYR A 226 -0.91 -1.08 3.06
N TYR A 227 -1.90 -0.52 2.36
CA TYR A 227 -2.31 -0.98 1.04
C TYR A 227 -1.77 0.01 0.02
N THR A 228 -0.82 -0.42 -0.81
CA THR A 228 -0.31 0.45 -1.86
C THR A 228 -1.28 0.48 -3.04
N ARG A 229 -1.32 1.59 -3.77
CA ARG A 229 -2.11 1.74 -5.01
C ARG A 229 -1.83 0.58 -5.96
N SER A 230 -2.85 0.15 -6.70
CA SER A 230 -2.74 -0.98 -7.63
C SER A 230 -3.35 -0.56 -8.97
N PRO A 231 -2.68 -0.89 -10.09
CA PRO A 231 -3.18 -0.49 -11.40
C PRO A 231 -4.44 -1.28 -11.76
N LEU A 232 -5.30 -0.69 -12.58
CA LEU A 232 -6.53 -1.30 -13.08
C LEU A 232 -6.36 -1.74 -14.53
N ILE A 233 -6.83 -2.95 -14.84
CA ILE A 233 -6.89 -3.48 -16.21
C ILE A 233 -8.15 -2.93 -16.87
N ASN A 234 -8.07 -2.67 -18.18
CA ASN A 234 -9.19 -2.27 -19.02
C ASN A 234 -9.91 -0.99 -18.58
N SER A 235 -9.19 -0.05 -17.94
CA SER A 235 -9.66 1.32 -17.74
C SER A 235 -9.91 2.03 -19.09
N GLU A 236 -10.87 2.98 -19.09
CA GLU A 236 -11.13 3.90 -20.20
C GLU A 236 -9.90 4.77 -20.48
N GLU A 237 -9.35 5.39 -19.43
CA GLU A 237 -8.07 6.08 -19.47
C GLU A 237 -6.94 5.05 -19.52
N LYS A 238 -6.34 4.90 -20.71
CA LYS A 238 -5.22 3.97 -20.92
C LYS A 238 -3.93 4.43 -20.25
N ILE A 239 -3.77 5.73 -20.06
CA ILE A 239 -2.60 6.33 -19.41
C ILE A 239 -3.11 7.38 -18.42
N LYS A 240 -2.72 7.25 -17.15
CA LYS A 240 -3.01 8.23 -16.10
C LYS A 240 -1.73 8.62 -15.40
N THR A 241 -1.30 9.86 -15.58
CA THR A 241 -0.09 10.40 -14.95
C THR A 241 -0.45 11.47 -13.94
N GLN A 242 0.20 11.41 -12.78
CA GLN A 242 0.04 12.37 -11.69
C GLN A 242 1.41 12.88 -11.27
N VAL A 243 1.51 14.19 -11.07
CA VAL A 243 2.71 14.86 -10.57
C VAL A 243 2.28 15.73 -9.39
N SER A 244 3.03 15.68 -8.29
CA SER A 244 2.82 16.56 -7.14
C SER A 244 4.15 17.09 -6.60
N SER A 245 4.08 18.29 -6.02
CA SER A 245 5.16 18.89 -5.26
C SER A 245 4.56 19.43 -3.96
N ASP A 246 5.05 18.95 -2.83
CA ASP A 246 4.56 19.30 -1.51
C ASP A 246 5.68 20.03 -0.74
N PHE A 247 5.34 21.16 -0.11
CA PHE A 247 6.27 21.96 0.71
C PHE A 247 5.80 22.03 2.16
N SER A 248 6.70 21.73 3.10
CA SER A 248 6.42 21.83 4.54
C SER A 248 7.29 22.91 5.18
N SER A 249 6.66 23.92 5.77
CA SER A 249 7.36 25.02 6.44
C SER A 249 8.01 24.62 7.77
N ALA A 250 7.50 23.57 8.43
CA ALA A 250 7.97 23.13 9.74
C ALA A 250 9.38 22.52 9.69
N ASN A 251 9.81 22.02 8.54
CA ASN A 251 11.13 21.44 8.33
C ASN A 251 11.72 21.80 6.94
N GLN A 252 11.17 22.82 6.30
CA GLN A 252 11.53 23.25 4.94
C GLN A 252 11.58 22.11 3.92
N ALA A 253 10.75 21.07 4.12
CA ALA A 253 10.82 19.89 3.27
C ALA A 253 10.18 20.15 1.91
N ILE A 254 10.77 19.55 0.88
CA ILE A 254 10.26 19.51 -0.49
C ILE A 254 10.13 18.05 -0.89
N ILE A 255 8.91 17.63 -1.24
CA ILE A 255 8.60 16.27 -1.68
C ILE A 255 8.05 16.35 -3.09
N ASN A 256 8.76 15.76 -4.05
CA ASN A 256 8.32 15.68 -5.43
C ASN A 256 7.95 14.25 -5.76
N SER A 257 6.73 14.07 -6.26
CA SER A 257 6.20 12.76 -6.60
C SER A 257 5.71 12.71 -8.03
N ILE A 258 6.06 11.64 -8.73
CA ILE A 258 5.53 11.31 -10.05
C ILE A 258 4.98 9.90 -10.01
N SER A 259 3.80 9.69 -10.58
CA SER A 259 3.26 8.36 -10.82
C SER A 259 2.57 8.28 -12.16
N SER A 260 2.72 7.15 -12.84
CA SER A 260 2.05 6.88 -14.11
C SER A 260 1.46 5.47 -14.07
N GLU A 261 0.19 5.38 -14.44
CA GLU A 261 -0.53 4.15 -14.61
C GLU A 261 -0.79 3.91 -16.09
N LEU A 262 -0.51 2.68 -16.55
CA LEU A 262 -0.83 2.20 -17.88
C LEU A 262 -1.85 1.08 -17.75
N SER A 263 -2.92 1.14 -18.53
CA SER A 263 -4.02 0.19 -18.49
C SER A 263 -4.30 -0.40 -19.87
N PHE A 264 -4.20 -1.72 -19.98
CA PHE A 264 -4.53 -2.49 -21.19
C PHE A 264 -5.54 -3.58 -20.86
N GLU A 265 -6.03 -4.32 -21.85
CA GLU A 265 -7.10 -5.32 -21.68
C GLU A 265 -6.72 -6.50 -20.78
N LYS A 266 -5.46 -6.92 -20.79
CA LYS A 266 -4.98 -8.10 -20.04
C LYS A 266 -3.90 -7.80 -19.02
N TRP A 267 -3.37 -6.58 -19.02
CA TRP A 267 -2.36 -6.18 -18.08
C TRP A 267 -2.41 -4.68 -17.82
N ALA A 268 -1.89 -4.28 -16.67
CA ALA A 268 -1.77 -2.89 -16.28
C ALA A 268 -0.48 -2.70 -15.47
N SER A 269 0.05 -1.49 -15.47
CA SER A 269 1.29 -1.11 -14.79
C SER A 269 1.07 0.15 -13.97
N LEU A 270 1.64 0.21 -12.78
CA LEU A 270 1.74 1.43 -12.00
C LEU A 270 3.21 1.66 -11.65
N THR A 271 3.74 2.80 -12.07
CA THR A 271 5.07 3.29 -11.69
C THR A 271 4.91 4.50 -10.80
N SER A 272 5.64 4.57 -9.69
CA SER A 272 5.71 5.76 -8.84
C SER A 272 7.16 5.98 -8.37
N ILE A 273 7.61 7.22 -8.49
CA ILE A 273 8.93 7.68 -8.06
C ILE A 273 8.72 8.91 -7.19
N ASN A 274 9.34 8.93 -6.02
CA ASN A 274 9.21 10.02 -5.06
C ASN A 274 10.60 10.43 -4.59
N PHE A 275 10.86 11.74 -4.60
CA PHE A 275 12.11 12.35 -4.13
C PHE A 275 11.76 13.32 -3.00
N SER A 276 12.30 13.06 -1.82
CA SER A 276 12.04 13.87 -0.64
C SER A 276 13.34 14.47 -0.12
N ASN A 277 13.34 15.78 0.11
CA ASN A 277 14.39 16.49 0.82
C ASN A 277 13.77 17.10 2.06
N PHE A 278 14.22 16.68 3.24
CA PHE A 278 13.76 17.16 4.52
C PHE A 278 14.88 18.00 5.15
N GLY A 279 14.58 19.26 5.47
CA GLY A 279 15.46 20.11 6.26
C GLY A 279 15.31 19.86 7.77
N ASP A 280 15.96 20.71 8.55
CA ASP A 280 15.92 20.60 10.01
C ASP A 280 14.55 21.01 10.58
N VAL A 281 14.08 20.24 11.56
CA VAL A 281 12.77 20.44 12.21
C VAL A 281 12.81 21.70 13.08
N LYS A 282 11.82 22.58 12.88
CA LYS A 282 11.53 23.74 13.72
C LYS A 282 10.43 23.41 14.72
N ILE A 283 10.75 23.50 16.01
CA ILE A 283 9.76 23.29 17.07
C ILE A 283 8.83 24.49 17.24
N GLY A 284 7.65 24.26 17.82
CA GLY A 284 6.75 25.33 18.23
C GLY A 284 7.36 26.21 19.33
N SER A 285 7.11 27.51 19.28
CA SER A 285 7.62 28.48 20.26
C SER A 285 6.75 28.60 21.52
N ASN A 286 5.51 28.11 21.49
CA ASN A 286 4.55 28.26 22.58
C ASN A 286 4.74 27.18 23.65
N ARG A 287 5.13 27.58 24.87
CA ARG A 287 5.45 26.70 26.01
C ARG A 287 4.51 26.91 27.20
N ARG A 288 3.22 26.60 27.01
CA ARG A 288 2.19 26.77 28.05
C ARG A 288 2.43 25.94 29.32
N HIS A 289 3.28 24.92 29.26
CA HIS A 289 3.66 24.08 30.39
C HIS A 289 4.63 24.74 31.39
N GLY A 290 5.11 25.97 31.11
CA GLY A 290 5.92 26.74 32.05
C GLY A 290 7.43 26.44 32.08
N TYR A 291 7.94 25.63 31.15
CA TYR A 291 9.38 25.32 31.05
C TYR A 291 9.98 26.02 29.82
N PRO A 292 10.48 27.27 29.93
CA PRO A 292 10.85 28.10 28.77
C PRO A 292 11.94 27.51 27.87
N GLU A 293 12.86 26.74 28.44
CA GLU A 293 13.97 26.12 27.72
C GLU A 293 13.64 24.74 27.13
N TRP A 294 12.42 24.23 27.37
CA TRP A 294 12.07 22.88 26.96
C TRP A 294 12.13 22.71 25.44
N GLY A 295 12.88 21.67 25.02
CA GLY A 295 13.08 21.32 23.62
C GLY A 295 14.02 22.25 22.84
N LEU A 296 14.58 23.30 23.46
CA LEU A 296 15.55 24.15 22.80
C LEU A 296 16.86 23.38 22.55
N THR A 297 17.51 23.68 21.43
CA THR A 297 18.77 23.08 21.00
C THR A 297 19.84 24.16 20.98
N PRO A 298 20.46 24.52 22.12
CA PRO A 298 21.42 25.62 22.18
C PRO A 298 22.76 25.30 21.51
N PHE A 299 23.13 24.01 21.47
CA PHE A 299 24.36 23.53 20.83
C PHE A 299 24.05 22.38 19.86
N TYR A 300 24.91 22.21 18.86
CA TYR A 300 24.82 21.12 17.90
C TYR A 300 26.19 20.72 17.36
N SER A 301 26.24 19.63 16.60
CA SER A 301 27.48 19.15 15.98
C SER A 301 27.58 19.55 14.51
N LEU A 302 28.70 20.18 14.14
CA LEU A 302 29.11 20.40 12.74
C LEU A 302 29.85 19.21 12.13
N ASN A 303 30.02 18.12 12.90
CA ASN A 303 30.71 16.94 12.40
C ASN A 303 29.84 16.23 11.36
N SER A 304 30.48 15.76 10.30
CA SER A 304 29.85 14.99 9.23
C SER A 304 30.78 13.89 8.76
N ARG A 305 30.45 13.20 7.66
CA ARG A 305 31.38 12.22 7.08
C ARG A 305 32.71 12.84 6.64
N ASN A 306 32.69 14.12 6.26
CA ASN A 306 33.83 14.79 5.64
C ASN A 306 34.40 15.93 6.50
N ASN A 307 33.66 16.39 7.51
CA ASN A 307 34.04 17.52 8.35
C ASN A 307 34.19 17.09 9.81
N TYR A 308 35.24 17.56 10.45
CA TYR A 308 35.56 17.37 11.85
C TYR A 308 35.48 18.71 12.60
N SER A 309 34.85 18.68 13.77
CA SER A 309 34.86 19.76 14.75
C SER A 309 35.11 19.17 16.13
N ALA A 310 36.17 19.62 16.78
CA ALA A 310 36.55 19.17 18.12
C ALA A 310 35.55 19.60 19.21
N ILE A 311 34.83 20.70 18.98
CA ILE A 311 33.87 21.27 19.92
C ILE A 311 32.47 21.40 19.30
N PRO A 312 31.41 21.38 20.13
CA PRO A 312 30.06 21.75 19.70
C PRO A 312 30.00 23.18 19.18
N SER A 313 29.02 23.45 18.32
CA SER A 313 28.74 24.78 17.78
C SER A 313 27.49 25.36 18.41
N VAL A 314 27.48 26.68 18.61
CA VAL A 314 26.32 27.42 19.11
C VAL A 314 25.24 27.45 18.03
N ASN A 315 24.01 27.12 18.40
CA ASN A 315 22.86 27.27 17.52
C ASN A 315 22.26 28.67 17.65
N GLU A 316 22.45 29.51 16.63
CA GLU A 316 21.91 30.87 16.58
C GLU A 316 20.38 30.91 16.72
N ASN A 317 19.69 29.83 16.33
CA ASN A 317 18.26 29.68 16.53
C ASN A 317 17.94 28.37 17.25
N PRO A 318 17.90 28.37 18.60
CA PRO A 318 17.67 27.17 19.40
C PRO A 318 16.30 26.50 19.18
N LEU A 319 15.37 27.12 18.44
CA LEU A 319 14.11 26.50 18.03
C LEU A 319 14.28 25.51 16.84
N ILE A 320 15.44 25.50 16.20
CA ILE A 320 15.76 24.56 15.12
C ILE A 320 16.52 23.38 15.70
N GLN A 321 15.95 22.19 15.54
CA GLN A 321 16.58 20.93 15.88
C GLN A 321 17.60 20.57 14.80
N LYS A 322 18.84 21.04 14.96
CA LYS A 322 19.93 20.81 14.00
C LYS A 322 20.22 19.31 13.82
N ASN A 323 20.73 18.97 12.64
CA ASN A 323 21.11 17.61 12.22
C ASN A 323 19.92 16.63 12.09
N THR A 324 18.69 17.12 11.96
CA THR A 324 17.48 16.28 11.75
C THR A 324 17.13 16.08 10.29
N GLY A 325 17.64 16.93 9.39
CA GLY A 325 17.41 16.84 7.95
C GLY A 325 17.98 15.57 7.30
N TYR A 326 17.32 15.09 6.25
CA TYR A 326 17.71 13.92 5.47
C TYR A 326 17.05 13.92 4.09
N ASN A 327 17.56 13.09 3.18
CA ASN A 327 16.99 12.90 1.85
C ASN A 327 16.49 11.46 1.69
N GLN A 328 15.48 11.26 0.84
CA GLN A 328 14.95 9.94 0.55
C GLN A 328 14.48 9.82 -0.90
N ILE A 329 14.73 8.66 -1.50
CA ILE A 329 14.13 8.25 -2.77
C ILE A 329 13.33 6.98 -2.56
N ASP A 330 12.09 6.97 -3.07
CA ASP A 330 11.19 5.83 -3.03
C ASP A 330 10.67 5.50 -4.42
N PHE A 331 10.70 4.23 -4.77
CA PHE A 331 10.25 3.68 -6.03
C PHE A 331 9.26 2.56 -5.79
N LEU A 332 8.12 2.60 -6.49
CA LEU A 332 7.12 1.53 -6.56
C LEU A 332 6.87 1.20 -8.03
N GLN A 333 6.96 -0.07 -8.38
CA GLN A 333 6.52 -0.60 -9.66
C GLN A 333 5.61 -1.79 -9.43
N LYS A 334 4.41 -1.75 -10.00
CA LYS A 334 3.46 -2.85 -10.00
C LYS A 334 3.05 -3.22 -11.41
N PHE A 335 2.90 -4.53 -11.66
CA PHE A 335 2.28 -5.06 -12.86
C PHE A 335 1.14 -5.98 -12.47
N LEU A 336 -0.08 -5.68 -12.90
CA LEU A 336 -1.22 -6.56 -12.77
C LEU A 336 -1.44 -7.27 -14.11
N ILE A 337 -1.55 -8.60 -14.11
CA ILE A 337 -1.70 -9.43 -15.31
C ILE A 337 -2.89 -10.37 -15.10
N GLN A 338 -3.82 -10.38 -16.03
CA GLN A 338 -4.96 -11.29 -16.04
C GLN A 338 -4.55 -12.64 -16.65
N LEU A 339 -4.50 -13.69 -15.83
CA LEU A 339 -4.20 -15.06 -16.25
C LEU A 339 -5.51 -15.82 -16.49
N GLY A 340 -6.12 -15.63 -17.66
CA GLY A 340 -7.43 -16.22 -18.00
C GLY A 340 -8.57 -15.66 -17.14
N PHE A 341 -9.73 -16.32 -17.08
CA PHE A 341 -10.92 -15.78 -16.40
C PHE A 341 -10.94 -15.96 -14.87
N LYS A 342 -10.02 -16.75 -14.30
CA LYS A 342 -10.07 -17.18 -12.89
C LYS A 342 -8.79 -16.89 -12.09
N SER A 343 -7.82 -16.18 -12.66
CA SER A 343 -6.59 -15.85 -11.94
C SER A 343 -5.98 -14.53 -12.37
N GLN A 344 -5.28 -13.89 -11.44
CA GLN A 344 -4.54 -12.66 -11.65
C GLN A 344 -3.17 -12.76 -10.99
N LEU A 345 -2.14 -12.26 -11.66
CA LEU A 345 -0.80 -12.14 -11.13
C LEU A 345 -0.48 -10.66 -10.92
N LEU A 346 -0.14 -10.28 -9.70
CA LEU A 346 0.37 -8.96 -9.35
C LEU A 346 1.87 -9.08 -9.03
N LEU A 347 2.72 -8.46 -9.83
CA LEU A 347 4.12 -8.28 -9.50
C LEU A 347 4.28 -6.95 -8.77
N ASN A 348 4.99 -6.93 -7.64
CA ASN A 348 5.23 -5.74 -6.83
C ASN A 348 6.73 -5.59 -6.58
N PHE A 349 7.29 -4.45 -6.98
CA PHE A 349 8.68 -4.09 -6.76
C PHE A 349 8.71 -2.77 -6.00
N GLN A 350 9.45 -2.72 -4.89
CA GLN A 350 9.67 -1.51 -4.13
C GLN A 350 11.13 -1.32 -3.81
N TYR A 351 11.58 -0.08 -3.87
CA TYR A 351 12.90 0.32 -3.43
C TYR A 351 12.79 1.62 -2.62
N SER A 352 13.46 1.67 -1.48
CA SER A 352 13.55 2.86 -0.64
C SER A 352 15.01 3.03 -0.23
N ASN A 353 15.52 4.26 -0.34
CA ASN A 353 16.88 4.61 0.05
C ASN A 353 16.91 6.01 0.66
N SER A 354 17.33 6.08 1.93
CA SER A 354 17.58 7.35 2.61
C SER A 354 19.06 7.74 2.55
N SER A 355 19.34 9.02 2.79
CA SER A 355 20.66 9.46 3.24
C SER A 355 20.94 8.96 4.65
N ASP A 356 22.02 9.44 5.26
CA ASP A 356 22.16 9.29 6.70
C ASP A 356 21.05 10.04 7.43
N ILE A 357 20.56 9.43 8.51
CA ILE A 357 19.52 9.97 9.37
C ILE A 357 20.09 10.06 10.77
N SER A 358 20.37 11.28 11.23
CA SER A 358 20.96 11.47 12.56
C SER A 358 19.95 11.22 13.67
N ARG A 359 20.42 10.66 14.78
CA ARG A 359 19.65 10.50 16.00
C ARG A 359 19.73 11.75 16.84
N TYR A 360 18.75 12.62 16.64
CA TYR A 360 18.65 13.88 17.35
C TYR A 360 18.68 13.70 18.87
N ASP A 361 17.95 12.72 19.41
CA ASP A 361 17.94 12.40 20.84
C ASP A 361 19.35 12.09 21.40
N LYS A 362 20.22 11.50 20.59
CA LYS A 362 21.63 11.22 20.96
C LYS A 362 22.54 12.42 20.75
N LEU A 363 22.30 13.22 19.72
CA LEU A 363 23.12 14.40 19.43
C LEU A 363 22.93 15.54 20.43
N ILE A 364 21.84 15.53 21.19
CA ILE A 364 21.59 16.49 22.29
C ILE A 364 21.94 15.94 23.67
N GLU A 365 22.43 14.68 23.78
CA GLU A 365 22.89 14.17 25.07
C GLU A 365 24.14 14.94 25.51
N GLU A 366 24.08 15.54 26.69
CA GLU A 366 25.23 16.22 27.29
C GLU A 366 25.92 15.34 28.33
N ASN A 367 27.24 15.54 28.47
CA ASN A 367 28.05 15.00 29.55
C ASN A 367 28.97 16.10 30.07
N ASN A 368 28.85 16.46 31.35
CA ASN A 368 29.60 17.56 31.97
C ASN A 368 29.48 18.91 31.23
N GLY A 369 28.28 19.25 30.74
CA GLY A 369 27.99 20.55 30.10
C GLY A 369 28.46 20.70 28.65
N THR A 370 28.89 19.60 28.01
CA THR A 370 29.19 19.56 26.57
C THR A 370 28.49 18.37 25.91
N LEU A 371 28.26 18.44 24.60
CA LEU A 371 27.65 17.33 23.87
C LEU A 371 28.52 16.07 23.97
N ARG A 372 27.88 14.94 24.25
CA ARG A 372 28.53 13.64 24.38
C ARG A 372 28.98 13.08 23.04
N TYR A 373 28.15 13.22 22.01
CA TYR A 373 28.35 12.64 20.69
C TYR A 373 28.58 13.71 19.63
N ALA A 374 29.70 13.59 18.93
CA ALA A 374 29.96 14.36 17.73
C ALA A 374 29.14 13.83 16.54
N GLU A 375 28.95 12.51 16.49
CA GLU A 375 28.18 11.84 15.45
C GLU A 375 27.31 10.76 16.07
N TRP A 376 26.05 10.71 15.63
CA TRP A 376 25.20 9.55 15.81
C TRP A 376 24.17 9.51 14.70
N PHE A 377 24.27 8.54 13.79
CA PHE A 377 23.33 8.43 12.68
C PHE A 377 23.13 6.98 12.24
N TYR A 378 21.97 6.76 11.62
CA TYR A 378 21.69 5.57 10.86
C TYR A 378 21.99 5.79 9.39
N GLY A 379 22.38 4.72 8.70
CA GLY A 379 22.23 4.65 7.26
C GLY A 379 23.49 4.87 6.42
N PRO A 380 23.31 5.04 5.09
CA PRO A 380 22.03 5.12 4.39
C PRO A 380 21.17 3.87 4.59
N GLN A 381 19.87 4.02 4.82
CA GLN A 381 18.97 2.88 5.01
C GLN A 381 18.40 2.46 3.66
N LYS A 382 18.54 1.18 3.31
CA LYS A 382 18.09 0.65 2.03
C LYS A 382 17.13 -0.51 2.24
N ARG A 383 15.97 -0.44 1.59
CA ARG A 383 15.00 -1.53 1.52
C ARG A 383 14.70 -1.85 0.06
N PHE A 384 14.84 -3.11 -0.30
CA PHE A 384 14.31 -3.67 -1.53
C PHE A 384 13.23 -4.70 -1.18
N LEU A 385 12.13 -4.69 -1.92
CA LEU A 385 11.06 -5.68 -1.82
C LEU A 385 10.65 -6.12 -3.22
N PHE A 386 10.64 -7.42 -3.47
CA PHE A 386 10.02 -8.04 -4.64
C PHE A 386 8.96 -9.03 -4.17
N SER A 387 7.75 -8.92 -4.69
CA SER A 387 6.62 -9.73 -4.25
C SER A 387 5.65 -10.07 -5.38
N PRO A 388 5.79 -11.23 -6.03
CA PRO A 388 4.74 -11.80 -6.87
C PRO A 388 3.57 -12.33 -6.02
N GLN A 389 2.36 -11.95 -6.41
CA GLN A 389 1.12 -12.35 -5.77
C GLN A 389 0.16 -12.96 -6.81
N LEU A 390 -0.21 -14.21 -6.61
CA LEU A 390 -1.21 -14.91 -7.40
C LEU A 390 -2.56 -14.87 -6.69
N LYS A 391 -3.57 -14.26 -7.32
CA LYS A 391 -4.97 -14.35 -6.91
C LYS A 391 -5.68 -15.40 -7.76
N VAL A 392 -6.47 -16.26 -7.13
CA VAL A 392 -7.25 -17.32 -7.79
C VAL A 392 -8.71 -17.26 -7.37
N PHE A 393 -9.61 -17.57 -8.31
CA PHE A 393 -11.06 -17.55 -8.12
C PHE A 393 -11.70 -18.86 -8.65
N PRO A 394 -11.30 -20.03 -8.12
CA PRO A 394 -11.74 -21.31 -8.67
C PRO A 394 -13.23 -21.61 -8.42
N LYS A 395 -13.88 -20.94 -7.44
CA LYS A 395 -15.30 -21.15 -7.06
C LYS A 395 -15.62 -22.61 -6.68
N LYS A 396 -14.73 -23.28 -5.95
CA LYS A 396 -14.94 -24.63 -5.40
C LYS A 396 -15.55 -24.56 -4.00
N LYS A 397 -16.19 -25.65 -3.55
CA LYS A 397 -16.93 -25.74 -2.27
C LYS A 397 -16.14 -25.26 -1.04
N PHE A 398 -14.85 -25.61 -0.97
CA PHE A 398 -13.96 -25.25 0.15
C PHE A 398 -12.85 -24.26 -0.26
N LEU A 399 -12.98 -23.67 -1.46
CA LEU A 399 -12.03 -22.72 -2.03
C LEU A 399 -12.76 -21.85 -3.04
N ASN A 400 -13.41 -20.79 -2.56
CA ASN A 400 -14.09 -19.82 -3.41
C ASN A 400 -13.07 -18.89 -4.10
N SER A 401 -12.22 -18.28 -3.29
CA SER A 401 -11.11 -17.43 -3.74
C SER A 401 -9.87 -17.67 -2.87
N GLY A 402 -8.72 -17.25 -3.39
CA GLY A 402 -7.44 -17.42 -2.72
C GLY A 402 -6.41 -16.43 -3.20
N LYS A 403 -5.41 -16.18 -2.35
CA LYS A 403 -4.28 -15.32 -2.64
C LYS A 403 -3.02 -15.98 -2.10
N ILE A 404 -2.01 -16.10 -2.95
CA ILE A 404 -0.69 -16.63 -2.60
C ILE A 404 0.32 -15.51 -2.89
N ILE A 405 1.07 -15.09 -1.87
CA ILE A 405 2.10 -14.07 -1.95
C ILE A 405 3.43 -14.72 -1.64
N PHE A 406 4.37 -14.66 -2.56
CA PHE A 406 5.78 -14.82 -2.24
C PHE A 406 6.41 -13.45 -2.12
N ALA A 407 7.31 -13.24 -1.16
CA ALA A 407 8.05 -12.00 -1.05
C ALA A 407 9.50 -12.23 -0.64
N PHE A 408 10.40 -11.51 -1.31
CA PHE A 408 11.80 -11.37 -0.96
C PHE A 408 12.09 -9.92 -0.56
N GLN A 409 12.67 -9.74 0.61
CA GLN A 409 13.07 -8.44 1.14
C GLN A 409 14.57 -8.43 1.41
N ASN A 410 15.24 -7.34 1.03
CA ASN A 410 16.60 -7.05 1.48
C ASN A 410 16.62 -5.72 2.21
N LEU A 411 17.02 -5.74 3.47
CA LEU A 411 17.16 -4.56 4.32
C LEU A 411 18.63 -4.39 4.70
N LYS A 412 19.14 -3.17 4.59
CA LYS A 412 20.46 -2.78 5.10
C LYS A 412 20.32 -1.58 6.02
N GLU A 413 20.76 -1.75 7.25
CA GLU A 413 20.86 -0.69 8.25
C GLU A 413 22.32 -0.56 8.69
N SER A 414 22.72 0.64 9.09
CA SER A 414 23.96 0.83 9.83
C SER A 414 23.76 1.80 10.98
N ARG A 415 24.59 1.69 12.00
CA ARG A 415 24.69 2.62 13.13
C ARG A 415 26.10 3.09 13.23
N ASN A 416 26.27 4.40 13.22
CA ASN A 416 27.57 5.04 13.25
C ASN A 416 27.56 6.03 14.39
N PHE A 417 28.58 5.99 15.24
CA PHE A 417 28.70 6.94 16.33
C PHE A 417 30.15 7.25 16.68
N ARG A 418 30.36 8.47 17.18
CA ARG A 418 31.64 8.96 17.66
C ARG A 418 31.40 10.01 18.74
N SER A 419 32.15 9.91 19.84
CA SER A 419 32.14 10.91 20.91
C SER A 419 32.99 12.13 20.53
N PHE A 420 32.67 13.32 21.07
CA PHE A 420 33.44 14.55 20.76
C PHE A 420 34.93 14.41 21.09
N ASN A 421 35.27 13.78 22.22
CA ASN A 421 36.66 13.60 22.66
C ASN A 421 37.36 12.39 22.01
N SER A 422 36.90 11.95 20.83
CA SER A 422 37.43 10.77 20.16
C SER A 422 37.50 10.96 18.65
N LEU A 423 38.60 10.49 18.07
CA LEU A 423 38.74 10.28 16.62
C LEU A 423 38.17 8.92 16.19
N THR A 424 37.83 8.04 17.12
CA THR A 424 37.38 6.68 16.82
C THR A 424 35.90 6.67 16.47
N ARG A 425 35.59 6.41 15.20
CA ARG A 425 34.23 6.15 14.73
C ARG A 425 33.92 4.66 14.87
N ASN A 426 32.84 4.35 15.56
CA ASN A 426 32.31 3.00 15.66
C ASN A 426 31.20 2.82 14.63
N THR A 427 31.22 1.70 13.91
CA THR A 427 30.25 1.34 12.89
C THR A 427 29.71 -0.06 13.13
N GLN A 428 28.40 -0.22 13.16
CA GLN A 428 27.69 -1.49 13.13
C GLN A 428 26.84 -1.54 11.87
N ARG A 429 26.87 -2.64 11.14
CA ARG A 429 26.09 -2.87 9.92
C ARG A 429 25.32 -4.17 10.05
N GLU A 430 24.07 -4.12 9.66
CA GLU A 430 23.19 -5.27 9.60
C GLU A 430 22.59 -5.37 8.21
N LYS A 431 22.68 -6.57 7.63
CA LYS A 431 22.00 -6.95 6.41
C LYS A 431 21.02 -8.06 6.76
N VAL A 432 19.77 -7.87 6.39
CA VAL A 432 18.73 -8.89 6.54
C VAL A 432 18.15 -9.21 5.18
N SER A 433 18.10 -10.49 4.86
CA SER A 433 17.34 -11.01 3.73
C SER A 433 16.17 -11.80 4.30
N ALA A 434 14.94 -11.41 3.98
CA ALA A 434 13.75 -12.12 4.42
C ALA A 434 13.01 -12.71 3.23
N LEU A 435 12.73 -14.01 3.29
CA LEU A 435 11.88 -14.73 2.36
C LEU A 435 10.56 -15.04 3.08
N SER A 436 9.44 -14.82 2.41
CA SER A 436 8.13 -15.17 2.97
C SER A 436 7.20 -15.75 1.92
N LEU A 437 6.36 -16.67 2.37
CA LEU A 437 5.27 -17.26 1.63
C LEU A 437 3.99 -17.14 2.47
N ASN A 438 3.04 -16.34 1.99
CA ASN A 438 1.73 -16.17 2.59
C ASN A 438 0.67 -16.75 1.67
N SER A 439 -0.27 -17.51 2.21
CA SER A 439 -1.41 -18.03 1.48
C SER A 439 -2.67 -17.83 2.30
N ASP A 440 -3.64 -17.14 1.73
CA ASP A 440 -4.92 -16.81 2.36
C ASP A 440 -6.03 -17.31 1.44
N PHE A 441 -6.98 -18.09 1.98
CA PHE A 441 -8.07 -18.72 1.24
C PHE A 441 -9.39 -18.50 1.94
N GLU A 442 -10.49 -18.49 1.18
CA GLU A 442 -11.84 -18.37 1.73
C GLU A 442 -12.86 -19.24 1.01
N PHE A 443 -13.92 -19.59 1.73
CA PHE A 443 -15.15 -20.13 1.16
C PHE A 443 -16.37 -19.75 2.01
N LYS A 444 -17.54 -19.79 1.39
CA LYS A 444 -18.83 -19.67 2.09
C LYS A 444 -19.51 -21.01 2.09
N LEU A 445 -19.86 -21.51 3.27
CA LEU A 445 -20.62 -22.75 3.40
C LEU A 445 -22.10 -22.50 3.09
N ASN A 446 -22.64 -21.37 3.56
CA ASN A 446 -23.96 -20.84 3.23
C ASN A 446 -23.98 -19.31 3.47
N GLU A 447 -25.16 -18.68 3.43
CA GLU A 447 -25.28 -17.22 3.63
C GLU A 447 -24.83 -16.75 5.03
N LYS A 448 -24.91 -17.62 6.04
CA LYS A 448 -24.59 -17.30 7.44
C LYS A 448 -23.18 -17.68 7.86
N HIS A 449 -22.56 -18.65 7.21
CA HIS A 449 -21.26 -19.19 7.59
C HIS A 449 -20.22 -18.96 6.51
N SER A 450 -19.21 -18.18 6.84
CA SER A 450 -18.01 -17.97 6.03
C SER A 450 -16.76 -18.42 6.77
N PHE A 451 -15.82 -18.99 6.02
CA PHE A 451 -14.56 -19.49 6.54
C PHE A 451 -13.41 -18.84 5.79
N SER A 452 -12.33 -18.56 6.51
CA SER A 452 -11.05 -18.16 5.95
C SER A 452 -9.94 -18.97 6.62
N TYR A 453 -8.96 -19.39 5.85
CA TYR A 453 -7.82 -20.14 6.39
C TYR A 453 -6.57 -19.76 5.62
N GLY A 454 -5.42 -19.90 6.27
CA GLY A 454 -4.17 -19.53 5.64
C GLY A 454 -2.94 -20.08 6.34
N PHE A 455 -1.83 -19.87 5.66
CA PHE A 455 -0.50 -20.28 6.09
C PHE A 455 0.49 -19.15 5.81
N GLU A 456 1.38 -18.90 6.76
CA GLU A 456 2.49 -17.95 6.66
C GLU A 456 3.79 -18.66 7.04
N GLY A 457 4.76 -18.62 6.13
CA GLY A 457 6.13 -19.00 6.40
C GLY A 457 7.07 -17.81 6.18
N VAL A 458 7.95 -17.53 7.13
CA VAL A 458 8.96 -16.47 7.02
C VAL A 458 10.32 -17.04 7.40
N TYR A 459 11.34 -16.74 6.61
CA TYR A 459 12.73 -17.09 6.88
C TYR A 459 13.59 -15.84 6.75
N ASN A 460 14.37 -15.53 7.79
CA ASN A 460 15.29 -14.41 7.84
C ASN A 460 16.71 -14.95 7.86
N ASP A 461 17.57 -14.39 7.01
CA ASP A 461 19.01 -14.55 7.04
C ASP A 461 19.65 -13.21 7.41
N ILE A 462 20.50 -13.22 8.44
CA ILE A 462 21.06 -12.02 9.06
C ILE A 462 22.58 -12.11 8.99
N SER A 463 23.20 -11.07 8.45
CA SER A 463 24.64 -10.84 8.55
C SER A 463 24.90 -9.57 9.35
N SER A 464 25.78 -9.63 10.33
CA SER A 464 26.20 -8.48 11.13
C SER A 464 27.70 -8.28 11.03
N PHE A 465 28.11 -7.04 10.80
CA PHE A 465 29.51 -6.63 10.73
C PHE A 465 29.72 -5.37 11.57
N ALA A 466 30.73 -5.35 12.42
CA ALA A 466 30.99 -4.24 13.31
C ALA A 466 32.49 -3.96 13.40
N PHE A 467 32.84 -2.68 13.37
CA PHE A 467 34.23 -2.24 13.41
C PHE A 467 34.37 -0.83 13.93
N LYS A 468 35.61 -0.46 14.26
CA LYS A 468 36.03 0.90 14.54
C LYS A 468 37.22 1.30 13.65
N ASN A 469 37.34 2.58 13.40
CA ASN A 469 38.49 3.21 12.74
C ASN A 469 38.65 4.63 13.28
N ASP A 470 39.87 5.14 13.24
CA ASP A 470 40.17 6.51 13.61
C ASP A 470 40.10 7.41 12.37
N LEU A 471 39.59 8.63 12.55
CA LEU A 471 39.60 9.65 11.50
C LEU A 471 41.05 10.12 11.24
N ILE A 472 41.43 10.18 9.96
CA ILE A 472 42.67 10.83 9.52
C ILE A 472 42.29 12.24 9.08
N LEU A 473 42.90 13.24 9.72
CA LEU A 473 42.51 14.63 9.59
C LEU A 473 43.57 15.46 8.89
N GLU A 474 43.12 16.40 8.06
CA GLU A 474 43.88 17.56 7.63
C GLU A 474 43.10 18.80 8.08
N GLN A 475 43.56 19.45 9.15
CA GLN A 475 42.81 20.49 9.85
C GLN A 475 41.41 19.98 10.29
N ASN A 476 40.35 20.60 9.78
CA ASN A 476 38.96 20.22 10.06
C ASN A 476 38.38 19.28 8.99
N LEU A 477 39.16 18.85 8.01
CA LEU A 477 38.72 17.93 6.97
C LEU A 477 39.12 16.50 7.29
N ILE A 478 38.19 15.56 7.10
CA ILE A 478 38.45 14.13 7.21
C ILE A 478 38.94 13.66 5.85
N ILE A 479 40.24 13.42 5.71
CA ILE A 479 40.89 13.01 4.46
C ILE A 479 40.98 11.49 4.31
N GLY A 480 40.79 10.75 5.39
CA GLY A 480 40.85 9.29 5.38
C GLY A 480 40.40 8.66 6.69
N LEU A 481 40.46 7.33 6.74
CA LEU A 481 40.19 6.52 7.92
C LEU A 481 41.35 5.55 8.13
N SER A 482 41.68 5.26 9.39
CA SER A 482 42.61 4.19 9.72
C SER A 482 42.09 2.83 9.22
N PRO A 483 42.97 1.80 9.15
CA PRO A 483 42.52 0.43 8.94
C PRO A 483 41.43 0.02 9.93
N ILE A 484 40.53 -0.85 9.45
CA ILE A 484 39.38 -1.36 10.20
C ILE A 484 39.85 -2.26 11.33
N LEU A 485 39.42 -1.96 12.55
CA LEU A 485 39.56 -2.85 13.71
C LEU A 485 38.20 -3.47 14.03
N PRO A 486 38.03 -4.80 13.94
CA PRO A 486 36.78 -5.46 14.30
C PRO A 486 36.40 -5.18 15.76
N ILE A 487 35.11 -4.99 16.01
CA ILE A 487 34.52 -4.90 17.35
C ILE A 487 33.36 -5.90 17.45
N PRO A 488 32.89 -6.25 18.66
CA PRO A 488 31.79 -7.19 18.81
C PRO A 488 30.55 -6.80 17.97
N THR A 489 30.04 -7.76 17.22
CA THR A 489 28.82 -7.62 16.42
C THR A 489 27.57 -7.79 17.29
N ARG A 490 26.45 -7.28 16.81
CA ARG A 490 25.17 -7.41 17.52
C ARG A 490 24.54 -8.78 17.34
N TYR A 491 24.68 -9.34 16.15
CA TYR A 491 24.29 -10.70 15.80
C TYR A 491 25.54 -11.49 15.42
N PRO A 492 25.51 -12.83 15.46
CA PRO A 492 26.64 -13.66 15.06
C PRO A 492 27.20 -13.24 13.69
N SER A 493 28.51 -12.96 13.64
CA SER A 493 29.19 -12.47 12.43
C SER A 493 29.30 -13.53 11.34
N ASN A 494 29.25 -14.81 11.70
CA ASN A 494 29.24 -15.95 10.77
C ASN A 494 27.84 -16.27 10.20
N GLY A 495 26.89 -15.32 10.33
CA GLY A 495 25.51 -15.50 9.92
C GLY A 495 24.62 -16.02 11.05
N SER A 496 23.34 -15.63 11.01
CA SER A 496 22.30 -16.19 11.87
C SER A 496 20.98 -16.21 11.12
N SER A 497 20.13 -17.18 11.42
CA SER A 497 18.83 -17.31 10.77
C SER A 497 17.69 -17.42 11.78
N TYR A 498 16.51 -17.00 11.35
CA TYR A 498 15.28 -17.04 12.13
C TYR A 498 14.10 -17.38 11.23
N GLY A 499 13.39 -18.45 11.57
CA GLY A 499 12.24 -18.95 10.82
C GLY A 499 10.97 -18.98 11.66
N THR A 500 9.83 -18.64 11.05
CA THR A 500 8.51 -18.78 11.65
C THR A 500 7.56 -19.44 10.68
N LEU A 501 6.75 -20.36 11.21
CA LEU A 501 5.63 -20.98 10.48
C LEU A 501 4.35 -20.74 11.29
N ALA A 502 3.28 -20.37 10.60
CA ALA A 502 1.98 -20.16 11.19
C ALA A 502 0.88 -20.69 10.26
N ALA A 503 -0.18 -21.22 10.85
CA ALA A 503 -1.41 -21.56 10.16
C ALA A 503 -2.58 -21.04 10.97
N TYR A 504 -3.64 -20.59 10.30
CA TYR A 504 -4.83 -20.08 10.97
C TYR A 504 -6.10 -20.54 10.26
N THR A 505 -7.18 -20.56 11.04
CA THR A 505 -8.54 -20.71 10.54
C THR A 505 -9.42 -19.70 11.26
N ASN A 506 -10.32 -19.07 10.51
CA ASN A 506 -11.29 -18.13 10.98
C ASN A 506 -12.67 -18.55 10.51
N TRP A 507 -13.63 -18.54 11.41
CA TRP A 507 -15.03 -18.88 11.13
C TRP A 507 -15.91 -17.73 11.60
N ILE A 508 -16.66 -17.16 10.66
CA ILE A 508 -17.63 -16.11 10.93
C ILE A 508 -19.02 -16.72 10.80
N TRP A 509 -19.82 -16.51 11.85
CA TRP A 509 -21.24 -16.86 11.88
C TRP A 509 -22.07 -15.58 12.00
N ASP A 510 -22.74 -15.22 10.90
CA ASP A 510 -23.67 -14.10 10.87
C ASP A 510 -25.00 -14.50 11.51
N TYR A 511 -25.26 -13.94 12.70
CA TYR A 511 -26.48 -14.19 13.47
C TYR A 511 -27.55 -13.10 13.25
N SER A 512 -27.33 -12.13 12.35
CA SER A 512 -28.31 -11.08 12.10
C SER A 512 -29.67 -11.69 11.71
N GLN A 513 -30.70 -11.35 12.48
CA GLN A 513 -32.07 -11.78 12.25
C GLN A 513 -32.63 -11.10 11.00
N LYS A 514 -33.58 -11.80 10.36
CA LYS A 514 -34.35 -11.41 9.16
C LYS A 514 -34.67 -9.93 9.05
#